data_AF-A0A800EY42-F1
#
_entry.id   AF-A0A800EY42-F1
#
_cell.length_a   1.000
_cell.length_b   1.000
_cell.length_c   1.000
_cell.angle_alpha   90.00
_cell.angle_beta   90.00
_cell.angle_gamma   90.00
#
_symmetry.space_group_name_H-M   'P 1'
#
loop_
_entity.id
_entity.type
_entity.pdbx_description
1 polymer ?
#
loop_
_entity_poly.entity_id
_entity_poly.type
_entity_poly.pdbx_seq_one_letter_code
_entity_poly.pdbx_strand_id
1 'polypeptide(L)'
;MTHRYFLSFDFRVASILTAGLGVILITACGNGTDEAAPIAIGTAGPNATVLSTSPEKAKVRLQLRNLFTRQEGIEITAIRQAADTGNPGFIAPIVDLASAGFANEERAAIADALTRLTGQEFDPTSFNLHEDAYRWLGQHPEIEAVPGYAAWKGDLYSVIDRRFIDFFYEGVPASVPISGAVWGGVGVDGIPPLDNPEFTAPGGATYLELDEPVFGVSINGDERAYPLRILAWHELSNDVVGGKPVALVY
;
A
#
# COMPACT_ATOMS: atom_id res chain seq x y z
N MET A 1 4.29 -12.97 -35.35
CA MET A 1 3.84 -11.58 -35.16
C MET A 1 4.16 -11.22 -33.73
N THR A 2 5.25 -10.49 -33.54
CA THR A 2 5.90 -10.25 -32.25
C THR A 2 5.78 -8.77 -31.95
N HIS A 3 4.91 -8.40 -31.01
CA HIS A 3 4.79 -7.01 -30.55
C HIS A 3 5.84 -6.75 -29.47
N ARG A 4 6.89 -6.01 -29.84
CA ARG A 4 7.84 -5.40 -28.91
C ARG A 4 7.29 -4.02 -28.54
N TYR A 5 6.98 -3.79 -27.26
CA TYR A 5 6.77 -2.45 -26.72
C TYR A 5 8.05 -2.05 -25.99
N PHE A 6 8.89 -1.23 -26.64
CA PHE A 6 9.96 -0.48 -25.99
C PHE A 6 9.39 0.89 -25.62
N LEU A 7 9.31 1.20 -24.33
CA LEU A 7 9.11 2.57 -23.85
C LEU A 7 10.48 3.18 -23.63
N SER A 8 10.86 4.11 -24.51
CA SER A 8 12.01 4.99 -24.35
C SER A 8 11.66 6.15 -23.42
N PHE A 9 12.35 6.28 -22.28
CA PHE A 9 12.31 7.50 -21.46
C PHE A 9 13.56 8.34 -21.73
N ASP A 10 13.37 9.50 -22.38
CA ASP A 10 14.39 10.55 -22.51
C ASP A 10 14.51 11.31 -21.17
N PHE A 11 15.59 11.08 -20.43
CA PHE A 11 15.95 11.94 -19.29
C PHE A 11 16.76 13.14 -19.78
N ARG A 12 16.15 14.34 -19.74
CA ARG A 12 16.90 15.61 -19.82
C ARG A 12 17.41 15.99 -18.44
N VAL A 13 18.74 15.98 -18.28
CA VAL A 13 19.47 16.46 -17.10
C VAL A 13 19.34 17.98 -17.00
N ALA A 14 18.78 18.47 -15.90
CA ALA A 14 18.87 19.87 -15.51
C ALA A 14 19.84 20.01 -14.32
N SER A 15 21.03 20.53 -14.60
CA SER A 15 22.04 20.88 -13.60
C SER A 15 21.59 22.14 -12.85
N ILE A 16 21.36 22.03 -11.54
CA ILE A 16 21.18 23.19 -10.67
C ILE A 16 22.49 23.43 -9.90
N LEU A 17 23.05 24.63 -10.11
CA LEU A 17 24.21 25.15 -9.42
C LEU A 17 23.98 25.20 -7.91
N THR A 18 24.98 24.71 -7.17
CA THR A 18 25.17 24.92 -5.73
C THR A 18 25.50 26.38 -5.45
N ALA A 19 24.69 27.05 -4.62
CA ALA A 19 25.07 28.25 -3.90
C ALA A 19 25.22 27.89 -2.41
N GLY A 20 26.46 27.92 -1.93
CA GLY A 20 26.79 27.64 -0.54
C GLY A 20 26.29 28.72 0.41
N LEU A 21 25.76 28.30 1.57
CA LEU A 21 25.53 29.17 2.71
C LEU A 21 26.15 28.56 3.97
N GLY A 22 27.17 29.27 4.47
CA GLY A 22 27.37 29.61 5.88
C GLY A 22 27.42 28.48 6.91
N VAL A 23 28.62 28.01 7.22
CA VAL A 23 28.94 27.37 8.50
C VAL A 23 28.93 28.46 9.59
N ILE A 24 28.10 28.29 10.62
CA ILE A 24 28.24 28.99 11.90
C ILE A 24 28.65 27.96 12.95
N LEU A 25 29.93 27.99 13.31
CA LEU A 25 30.47 27.29 14.48
C LEU A 25 30.12 28.10 15.73
N ILE A 26 29.33 27.53 16.63
CA ILE A 26 29.20 28.01 18.00
C ILE A 26 30.04 27.08 18.88
N THR A 27 31.19 27.59 19.32
CA THR A 27 32.04 26.99 20.34
C THR A 27 31.38 27.21 21.70
N ALA A 28 30.97 26.13 22.38
CA ALA A 28 30.61 26.16 23.79
C ALA A 28 31.68 25.41 24.59
N CYS A 29 32.51 26.15 25.33
CA CYS A 29 33.36 25.61 26.37
C CYS A 29 32.53 25.36 27.63
N GLY A 30 32.61 24.16 28.20
CA GLY A 30 32.02 23.83 29.49
C GLY A 30 32.54 22.49 30.00
N ASN A 31 33.60 22.51 30.80
CA ASN A 31 33.99 21.40 31.65
C ASN A 31 33.05 21.38 32.87
N GLY A 32 32.28 20.31 33.03
CA GLY A 32 31.44 20.08 34.20
C GLY A 32 30.99 18.63 34.23
N THR A 33 31.26 17.97 35.35
CA THR A 33 30.98 16.55 35.62
C THR A 33 29.49 16.30 35.79
N ASP A 34 28.85 15.59 34.85
CA ASP A 34 27.46 15.16 35.00
C ASP A 34 27.38 13.81 35.73
N GLU A 35 27.11 13.91 37.03
CA GLU A 35 26.62 12.86 37.89
C GLU A 35 25.19 12.49 37.43
N ALA A 36 24.97 11.22 37.07
CA ALA A 36 23.68 10.75 36.57
C ALA A 36 22.59 10.83 37.65
N ALA A 37 21.69 11.81 37.53
CA ALA A 37 20.50 11.90 38.36
C ALA A 37 19.48 10.80 37.98
N PRO A 38 18.79 10.18 38.95
CA PRO A 38 17.85 9.09 38.67
C PRO A 38 16.58 9.63 38.00
N ILE A 39 16.12 8.91 36.97
CA ILE A 39 14.86 9.19 36.26
C ILE A 39 13.69 8.93 37.22
N ALA A 40 12.89 9.97 37.49
CA ALA A 40 11.64 9.83 38.22
C ALA A 40 10.64 9.00 37.38
N ILE A 41 10.26 7.83 37.88
CA ILE A 41 9.18 7.02 37.31
C ILE A 41 7.86 7.68 37.72
N GLY A 42 7.38 8.59 36.88
CA GLY A 42 6.02 9.12 36.98
C GLY A 42 5.02 8.05 36.55
N THR A 43 4.23 7.53 37.49
CA THR A 43 3.03 6.72 37.21
C THR A 43 1.92 7.61 36.65
N ALA A 44 2.02 7.98 35.37
CA ALA A 44 0.88 8.48 34.61
C ALA A 44 0.12 7.26 34.10
N GLY A 45 -0.99 6.92 34.77
CA GLY A 45 -1.94 5.94 34.23
C GLY A 45 -2.42 6.38 32.84
N PRO A 46 -2.83 5.45 31.97
CA PRO A 46 -3.29 5.80 30.63
C PRO A 46 -4.56 6.63 30.77
N ASN A 47 -4.42 7.95 30.61
CA ASN A 47 -5.54 8.80 30.24
C ASN A 47 -5.91 8.39 28.82
N ALA A 48 -6.82 7.42 28.72
CA ALA A 48 -7.59 7.18 27.52
C ALA A 48 -8.40 8.46 27.25
N THR A 49 -7.79 9.38 26.51
CA THR A 49 -8.52 10.43 25.83
C THR A 49 -9.47 9.70 24.89
N VAL A 50 -10.72 9.53 25.32
CA VAL A 50 -11.80 9.08 24.44
C VAL A 50 -11.79 10.06 23.28
N LEU A 51 -11.33 9.62 22.11
CA LEU A 51 -11.50 10.36 20.87
C LEU A 51 -12.99 10.61 20.71
N SER A 52 -13.42 11.83 21.06
CA SER A 52 -14.78 12.31 20.86
C SER A 52 -15.05 12.31 19.36
N THR A 53 -15.56 11.20 18.84
CA THR A 53 -16.03 11.13 17.45
C THR A 53 -17.34 11.91 17.37
N SER A 54 -17.45 12.81 16.38
CA SER A 54 -18.73 13.48 16.15
C SER A 54 -19.82 12.43 15.84
N PRO A 55 -21.09 12.69 16.19
CA PRO A 55 -22.19 11.78 15.86
C PRO A 55 -22.22 11.37 14.37
N GLU A 56 -21.82 12.28 13.50
CA GLU A 56 -21.66 12.05 12.05
C GLU A 56 -20.55 11.04 11.74
N LYS A 57 -19.35 11.19 12.33
CA LYS A 57 -18.25 10.21 12.16
C LYS A 57 -18.63 8.85 12.74
N ALA A 58 -19.37 8.81 13.84
CA ALA A 58 -19.87 7.55 14.42
C ALA A 58 -20.88 6.87 13.48
N LYS A 59 -21.78 7.64 12.84
CA LYS A 59 -22.72 7.12 11.83
C LYS A 59 -21.99 6.53 10.63
N VAL A 60 -20.99 7.24 10.11
CA VAL A 60 -20.19 6.77 8.96
C VAL A 60 -19.43 5.49 9.29
N ARG A 61 -18.79 5.41 10.47
CA ARG A 61 -18.12 4.17 10.92
C ARG A 61 -19.08 2.99 11.05
N LEU A 62 -20.31 3.24 11.49
CA LEU A 62 -21.36 2.21 11.56
C LEU A 62 -21.75 1.71 10.16
N GLN A 63 -21.95 2.62 9.21
CA GLN A 63 -22.26 2.26 7.82
C GLN A 63 -21.13 1.44 7.20
N LEU A 64 -19.88 1.88 7.37
CA LEU A 64 -18.69 1.19 6.90
C LEU A 64 -18.58 -0.22 7.48
N ARG A 65 -18.75 -0.37 8.81
CA ARG A 65 -18.73 -1.69 9.46
C ARG A 65 -19.78 -2.64 8.88
N ASN A 66 -20.95 -2.14 8.51
CA ASN A 66 -22.02 -2.97 7.96
C ASN A 66 -21.78 -3.40 6.50
N LEU A 67 -20.83 -2.77 5.78
CA LEU A 67 -20.45 -3.19 4.42
C LEU A 67 -19.78 -4.56 4.40
N PHE A 68 -19.09 -4.90 5.49
CA PHE A 68 -18.45 -6.19 5.64
C PHE A 68 -18.80 -6.76 7.00
N THR A 69 -19.77 -7.67 7.02
CA THR A 69 -20.12 -8.41 8.23
C THR A 69 -19.81 -9.88 8.05
N ARG A 70 -19.55 -10.60 9.13
CA ARG A 70 -19.47 -12.07 9.10
C ARG A 70 -20.86 -12.72 9.08
N GLN A 71 -21.91 -11.98 8.70
CA GLN A 71 -23.30 -12.41 8.74
C GLN A 71 -23.92 -12.32 7.35
N GLU A 72 -24.21 -13.48 6.78
CA GLU A 72 -24.78 -13.63 5.44
C GLU A 72 -26.07 -12.80 5.26
N GLY A 73 -26.09 -11.94 4.25
CA GLY A 73 -27.29 -11.23 3.77
C GLY A 73 -27.48 -9.79 4.28
N ILE A 74 -26.55 -9.25 5.08
CA ILE A 74 -26.61 -7.86 5.57
C ILE A 74 -25.97 -6.88 4.55
N GLU A 75 -25.03 -7.39 3.77
CA GLU A 75 -24.09 -6.63 2.94
C GLU A 75 -24.82 -5.84 1.85
N ILE A 76 -25.77 -6.46 1.14
CA ILE A 76 -26.51 -5.82 0.04
C ILE A 76 -27.23 -4.55 0.51
N THR A 77 -27.87 -4.61 1.69
CA THR A 77 -28.59 -3.46 2.24
C THR A 77 -27.61 -2.36 2.63
N ALA A 78 -26.48 -2.72 3.24
CA ALA A 78 -25.45 -1.75 3.63
C ALA A 78 -24.80 -1.08 2.42
N ILE A 79 -24.50 -1.84 1.35
CA ILE A 79 -23.95 -1.32 0.09
C ILE A 79 -24.89 -0.29 -0.53
N ARG A 80 -26.19 -0.61 -0.61
CA ARG A 80 -27.20 0.33 -1.12
C ARG A 80 -27.32 1.58 -0.25
N GLN A 81 -27.34 1.42 1.07
CA GLN A 81 -27.40 2.55 2.01
C GLN A 81 -26.16 3.45 1.92
N ALA A 82 -24.98 2.89 1.65
CA ALA A 82 -23.78 3.67 1.40
C ALA A 82 -23.89 4.48 0.10
N ALA A 83 -24.37 3.88 -0.98
CA ALA A 83 -24.64 4.58 -2.24
C ALA A 83 -25.70 5.69 -2.09
N ASP A 84 -26.76 5.45 -1.31
CA ASP A 84 -27.84 6.41 -1.03
C ASP A 84 -27.33 7.68 -0.33
N THR A 85 -26.16 7.64 0.31
CA THR A 85 -25.57 8.84 0.91
C THR A 85 -25.08 9.85 -0.12
N GLY A 86 -24.78 9.41 -1.34
CA GLY A 86 -24.08 10.22 -2.35
C GLY A 86 -22.65 10.63 -1.95
N ASN A 87 -22.09 10.06 -0.88
CA ASN A 87 -20.75 10.39 -0.41
C ASN A 87 -19.70 9.56 -1.19
N PRO A 88 -18.86 10.20 -2.01
CA PRO A 88 -17.84 9.50 -2.82
C PRO A 88 -16.81 8.77 -1.96
N GLY A 89 -16.63 9.11 -0.68
CA GLY A 89 -15.71 8.41 0.21
C GLY A 89 -16.07 6.94 0.49
N PHE A 90 -17.27 6.48 0.12
CA PHE A 90 -17.65 5.07 0.15
C PHE A 90 -17.18 4.27 -1.08
N ILE A 91 -16.70 4.93 -2.15
CA ILE A 91 -16.25 4.25 -3.36
C ILE A 91 -15.12 3.27 -3.04
N ALA A 92 -14.09 3.70 -2.31
CA ALA A 92 -12.96 2.83 -1.97
C ALA A 92 -13.35 1.56 -1.19
N PRO A 93 -14.15 1.63 -0.10
CA PRO A 93 -14.69 0.43 0.54
C PRO A 93 -15.49 -0.48 -0.40
N ILE A 94 -16.33 0.09 -1.27
CA ILE A 94 -17.18 -0.71 -2.19
C ILE A 94 -16.33 -1.36 -3.29
N VAL A 95 -15.27 -0.69 -3.77
CA VAL A 95 -14.26 -1.29 -4.65
C VAL A 95 -13.61 -2.48 -3.96
N ASP A 96 -13.14 -2.33 -2.72
CA ASP A 96 -12.53 -3.45 -1.99
C ASP A 96 -13.49 -4.64 -1.80
N LEU A 97 -14.78 -4.39 -1.57
CA LEU A 97 -15.79 -5.44 -1.53
C LEU A 97 -15.86 -6.24 -2.85
N ALA A 98 -15.69 -5.59 -4.00
CA ALA A 98 -15.70 -6.30 -5.29
C ALA A 98 -14.62 -7.40 -5.38
N SER A 99 -13.55 -7.30 -4.59
CA SER A 99 -12.47 -8.31 -4.51
C SER A 99 -12.80 -9.52 -3.61
N ALA A 100 -13.85 -9.46 -2.78
CA ALA A 100 -14.08 -10.41 -1.69
C ALA A 100 -14.87 -11.69 -2.09
N GLY A 101 -14.96 -12.00 -3.39
CA GLY A 101 -15.52 -13.28 -3.86
C GLY A 101 -17.03 -13.45 -3.65
N PHE A 102 -17.80 -12.37 -3.79
CA PHE A 102 -19.24 -12.36 -3.56
C PHE A 102 -20.10 -13.08 -4.62
N ALA A 103 -21.32 -13.47 -4.23
CA ALA A 103 -22.32 -14.04 -5.14
C ALA A 103 -22.92 -12.97 -6.08
N ASN A 104 -23.71 -13.42 -7.07
CA ASN A 104 -24.19 -12.57 -8.17
C ASN A 104 -25.05 -11.38 -7.70
N GLU A 105 -25.81 -11.53 -6.61
CA GLU A 105 -26.70 -10.47 -6.11
C GLU A 105 -25.93 -9.33 -5.45
N GLU A 106 -24.92 -9.65 -4.65
CA GLU A 106 -23.99 -8.69 -4.07
C GLU A 106 -23.17 -8.00 -5.15
N ARG A 107 -22.70 -8.73 -6.17
CA ARG A 107 -22.00 -8.13 -7.32
C ARG A 107 -22.88 -7.12 -8.05
N ALA A 108 -24.17 -7.43 -8.24
CA ALA A 108 -25.14 -6.50 -8.79
C ALA A 108 -25.32 -5.26 -7.90
N ALA A 109 -25.40 -5.44 -6.58
CA ALA A 109 -25.49 -4.33 -5.64
C ALA A 109 -24.22 -3.45 -5.63
N ILE A 110 -23.03 -4.05 -5.73
CA ILE A 110 -21.74 -3.35 -5.82
C ILE A 110 -21.68 -2.53 -7.11
N ALA A 111 -21.99 -3.14 -8.26
CA ALA A 111 -21.96 -2.44 -9.55
C ALA A 111 -22.95 -1.27 -9.61
N ASP A 112 -24.17 -1.46 -9.09
CA ASP A 112 -25.17 -0.38 -8.96
C ASP A 112 -24.67 0.74 -8.04
N ALA A 113 -24.16 0.39 -6.85
CA ALA A 113 -23.65 1.37 -5.90
C ALA A 113 -22.49 2.19 -6.46
N LEU A 114 -21.54 1.54 -7.13
CA LEU A 114 -20.44 2.22 -7.83
C LEU A 114 -20.99 3.13 -8.92
N THR A 115 -21.88 2.63 -9.78
CA THR A 115 -22.48 3.43 -10.87
C THR A 115 -23.17 4.69 -10.34
N ARG A 116 -23.89 4.59 -9.23
CA ARG A 116 -24.58 5.72 -8.60
C ARG A 116 -23.63 6.73 -7.98
N LEU A 117 -22.51 6.29 -7.41
CA LEU A 117 -21.52 7.15 -6.76
C LEU A 117 -20.55 7.80 -7.76
N THR A 118 -20.25 7.13 -8.87
CA THR A 118 -19.24 7.57 -9.86
C THR A 118 -19.86 8.18 -11.12
N GLY A 119 -21.11 7.81 -11.44
CA GLY A 119 -21.73 8.07 -12.75
C GLY A 119 -21.20 7.18 -13.89
N GLN A 120 -20.26 6.28 -13.62
CA GLN A 120 -19.68 5.33 -14.57
C GLN A 120 -20.39 3.98 -14.46
N GLU A 121 -20.90 3.46 -15.57
CA GLU A 121 -21.49 2.11 -15.58
C GLU A 121 -20.42 1.04 -15.34
N PHE A 122 -20.73 0.08 -14.47
CA PHE A 122 -19.94 -1.12 -14.22
C PHE A 122 -20.77 -2.37 -14.48
N ASP A 123 -20.19 -3.36 -15.18
CA ASP A 123 -20.88 -4.62 -15.48
C ASP A 123 -20.77 -5.59 -14.29
N PRO A 124 -21.88 -5.94 -13.61
CA PRO A 124 -21.85 -6.86 -12.48
C PRO A 124 -21.43 -8.28 -12.87
N THR A 125 -21.56 -8.65 -14.14
CA THR A 125 -21.20 -9.97 -14.67
C THR A 125 -19.73 -10.06 -15.10
N SER A 126 -19.04 -8.92 -15.25
CA SER A 126 -17.64 -8.86 -15.64
C SER A 126 -16.75 -9.53 -14.61
N PHE A 127 -15.95 -10.52 -15.01
CA PHE A 127 -14.93 -11.11 -14.13
C PHE A 127 -13.99 -10.04 -13.52
N ASN A 128 -13.80 -8.93 -14.24
CA ASN A 128 -12.89 -7.84 -13.88
C ASN A 128 -13.59 -6.67 -13.15
N LEU A 129 -14.79 -6.86 -12.58
CA LEU A 129 -15.55 -5.77 -11.93
C LEU A 129 -14.69 -5.00 -10.91
N HIS A 130 -13.91 -5.71 -10.10
CA HIS A 130 -13.00 -5.11 -9.13
C HIS A 130 -11.93 -4.27 -9.82
N GLU A 131 -11.27 -4.81 -10.84
CA GLU A 131 -10.16 -4.19 -11.56
C GLU A 131 -10.62 -2.96 -12.32
N ASP A 132 -11.80 -3.01 -12.95
CA ASP A 132 -12.40 -1.90 -13.67
C ASP A 132 -12.72 -0.74 -12.71
N ALA A 133 -13.31 -1.05 -11.56
CA ALA A 133 -13.62 -0.06 -10.53
C ALA A 133 -12.37 0.49 -9.82
N TYR A 134 -11.37 -0.36 -9.57
CA TYR A 134 -10.08 0.03 -9.00
C TYR A 134 -9.30 0.96 -9.95
N ARG A 135 -9.27 0.66 -11.25
CA ARG A 135 -8.65 1.54 -12.26
C ARG A 135 -9.33 2.88 -12.35
N TRP A 136 -10.67 2.90 -12.29
CA TRP A 136 -11.43 4.15 -12.21
C TRP A 136 -10.99 4.94 -10.97
N LEU A 137 -11.04 4.33 -9.78
CA LEU A 137 -10.65 5.00 -8.53
C LEU A 137 -9.21 5.55 -8.57
N GLY A 138 -8.27 4.83 -9.18
CA GLY A 138 -6.88 5.29 -9.35
C GLY A 138 -6.73 6.52 -10.25
N GLN A 139 -7.72 6.85 -11.08
CA GLN A 139 -7.77 8.07 -11.89
C GLN A 139 -8.40 9.26 -11.13
N HIS A 140 -8.91 9.02 -9.92
CA HIS A 140 -9.61 9.99 -9.09
C HIS A 140 -8.91 10.18 -7.72
N PRO A 141 -7.65 10.68 -7.70
CA PRO A 141 -6.88 10.86 -6.46
C PRO A 141 -7.49 11.90 -5.51
N GLU A 142 -8.43 12.72 -5.98
CA GLU A 142 -9.18 13.69 -5.17
C GLU A 142 -10.20 13.04 -4.23
N ILE A 143 -10.53 11.75 -4.42
CA ILE A 143 -11.52 11.05 -3.60
C ILE A 143 -10.87 10.54 -2.32
N GLU A 144 -11.19 11.20 -1.20
CA GLU A 144 -10.82 10.73 0.12
C GLU A 144 -11.82 9.71 0.66
N ALA A 145 -11.32 8.57 1.12
CA ALA A 145 -12.15 7.55 1.73
C ALA A 145 -12.76 8.01 3.07
N VAL A 146 -13.91 7.44 3.43
CA VAL A 146 -14.58 7.75 4.70
C VAL A 146 -13.70 7.47 5.93
N PRO A 147 -13.85 8.25 7.03
CA PRO A 147 -13.15 7.98 8.28
C PRO A 147 -13.43 6.55 8.78
N GLY A 148 -12.39 5.84 9.21
CA GLY A 148 -12.50 4.41 9.54
C GLY A 148 -12.05 3.46 8.43
N TYR A 149 -11.88 3.93 7.20
CA TYR A 149 -11.59 3.06 6.05
C TYR A 149 -10.34 2.20 6.24
N ALA A 150 -9.23 2.77 6.71
CA ALA A 150 -7.99 2.01 6.90
C ALA A 150 -8.18 0.85 7.87
N ALA A 151 -8.74 1.08 9.06
CA ALA A 151 -9.00 0.02 10.03
C ALA A 151 -10.00 -1.02 9.49
N TRP A 152 -11.05 -0.57 8.80
CA TRP A 152 -12.03 -1.47 8.18
C TRP A 152 -11.41 -2.36 7.10
N LYS A 153 -10.48 -1.83 6.30
CA LYS A 153 -9.73 -2.61 5.31
C LYS A 153 -8.85 -3.67 5.97
N GLY A 154 -8.26 -3.35 7.12
CA GLY A 154 -7.56 -4.31 7.96
C GLY A 154 -8.50 -5.45 8.41
N ASP A 155 -9.71 -5.12 8.88
CA ASP A 155 -10.71 -6.11 9.26
C ASP A 155 -11.12 -6.99 8.06
N LEU A 156 -11.33 -6.40 6.88
CA LEU A 156 -11.64 -7.10 5.64
C LEU A 156 -10.54 -8.11 5.27
N TYR A 157 -9.29 -7.67 5.21
CA TYR A 157 -8.17 -8.54 4.85
C TYR A 157 -7.77 -9.53 5.96
N SER A 158 -8.14 -9.27 7.22
CA SER A 158 -7.87 -10.18 8.34
C SER A 158 -8.48 -11.58 8.19
N VAL A 159 -9.46 -11.73 7.30
CA VAL A 159 -10.06 -13.02 6.92
C VAL A 159 -9.05 -13.90 6.20
N ILE A 160 -8.17 -13.30 5.40
CA ILE A 160 -7.12 -13.98 4.65
C ILE A 160 -5.92 -14.27 5.57
N ASP A 161 -5.41 -13.23 6.23
CA ASP A 161 -4.33 -13.33 7.22
C ASP A 161 -4.55 -12.29 8.31
N ARG A 162 -4.64 -12.73 9.57
CA ARG A 162 -4.87 -11.85 10.72
C ARG A 162 -3.82 -10.74 10.85
N ARG A 163 -2.60 -10.98 10.37
CA ARG A 163 -1.50 -10.00 10.41
C ARG A 163 -1.76 -8.78 9.51
N PHE A 164 -2.73 -8.82 8.60
CA PHE A 164 -3.09 -7.63 7.81
C PHE A 164 -3.56 -6.45 8.67
N ILE A 165 -4.08 -6.70 9.87
CA ILE A 165 -4.47 -5.63 10.82
C ILE A 165 -3.26 -4.77 11.23
N ASP A 166 -2.04 -5.31 11.20
CA ASP A 166 -0.83 -4.57 11.58
C ASP A 166 -0.44 -3.51 10.52
N PHE A 167 -0.91 -3.65 9.29
CA PHE A 167 -0.64 -2.73 8.18
C PHE A 167 -1.78 -1.73 7.94
N PHE A 168 -2.99 -2.05 8.38
CA PHE A 168 -4.21 -1.30 8.08
C PHE A 168 -4.94 -0.94 9.38
N TYR A 169 -4.58 0.21 9.94
CA TYR A 169 -5.20 0.74 11.17
C TYR A 169 -5.52 2.23 11.04
N GLU A 170 -6.37 2.73 11.94
CA GLU A 170 -6.75 4.14 11.94
C GLU A 170 -5.53 5.04 12.17
N GLY A 171 -5.29 5.98 11.26
CA GLY A 171 -4.16 6.90 11.36
C GLY A 171 -2.81 6.30 10.97
N VAL A 172 -2.81 5.15 10.28
CA VAL A 172 -1.58 4.58 9.69
C VAL A 172 -0.86 5.63 8.83
N PRO A 173 0.46 5.84 9.02
CA PRO A 173 1.22 6.74 8.16
C PRO A 173 1.25 6.20 6.72
N ALA A 174 0.83 7.01 5.76
CA ALA A 174 0.84 6.64 4.35
C ALA A 174 1.23 7.84 3.48
N SER A 175 2.14 7.61 2.54
CA SER A 175 2.52 8.60 1.50
C SER A 175 1.72 8.44 0.22
N VAL A 176 0.95 7.36 0.11
CA VAL A 176 0.02 7.05 -0.99
C VAL A 176 -1.37 6.76 -0.39
N PRO A 177 -2.46 6.93 -1.15
CA PRO A 177 -3.80 6.61 -0.66
C PRO A 177 -3.91 5.14 -0.23
N ILE A 178 -4.53 4.88 0.92
CA ILE A 178 -4.80 3.52 1.42
C ILE A 178 -5.65 2.71 0.42
N SER A 179 -6.47 3.38 -0.37
CA SER A 179 -7.25 2.76 -1.45
C SER A 179 -6.39 2.14 -2.55
N GLY A 180 -5.15 2.60 -2.73
CA GLY A 180 -4.20 2.04 -3.70
C GLY A 180 -3.49 0.77 -3.23
N ALA A 181 -3.57 0.42 -1.94
CA ALA A 181 -3.03 -0.83 -1.45
C ALA A 181 -4.07 -1.95 -1.62
N VAL A 182 -3.78 -2.99 -2.40
CA VAL A 182 -4.69 -4.11 -2.66
C VAL A 182 -4.04 -5.44 -2.29
N TRP A 183 -4.85 -6.45 -1.98
CA TRP A 183 -4.35 -7.79 -1.68
C TRP A 183 -3.82 -8.48 -2.95
N GLY A 184 -2.56 -8.97 -2.88
CA GLY A 184 -1.85 -9.57 -4.01
C GLY A 184 -1.99 -11.10 -4.16
N GLY A 185 -2.84 -11.76 -3.39
CA GLY A 185 -3.13 -13.21 -3.55
C GLY A 185 -2.43 -14.14 -2.56
N VAL A 186 -1.54 -13.64 -1.71
CA VAL A 186 -0.86 -14.43 -0.66
C VAL A 186 -1.01 -13.80 0.72
N GLY A 187 -0.79 -14.59 1.78
CA GLY A 187 -0.68 -14.08 3.14
C GLY A 187 0.62 -13.32 3.37
N VAL A 188 0.77 -12.73 4.55
CA VAL A 188 2.00 -12.01 4.93
C VAL A 188 3.18 -12.99 4.91
N ASP A 189 4.27 -12.62 4.26
CA ASP A 189 5.45 -13.49 4.03
C ASP A 189 5.15 -14.81 3.30
N GLY A 190 4.05 -14.89 2.54
CA GLY A 190 3.70 -16.08 1.75
C GLY A 190 4.70 -16.39 0.63
N ILE A 191 5.42 -15.36 0.18
CA ILE A 191 6.54 -15.46 -0.77
C ILE A 191 7.75 -14.82 -0.07
N PRO A 192 8.73 -15.62 0.40
CA PRO A 192 9.88 -15.09 1.11
C PRO A 192 10.74 -14.22 0.19
N PRO A 193 11.05 -12.97 0.58
CA PRO A 193 11.94 -12.13 -0.20
C PRO A 193 13.37 -12.67 -0.17
N LEU A 194 14.18 -12.25 -1.13
CA LEU A 194 15.63 -12.36 -1.04
C LEU A 194 16.16 -11.22 -0.18
N ASP A 195 16.58 -11.51 1.04
CA ASP A 195 17.20 -10.52 1.92
C ASP A 195 18.72 -10.64 1.88
N ASN A 196 19.40 -9.57 1.41
CA ASN A 196 20.85 -9.49 1.23
C ASN A 196 21.41 -10.71 0.49
N PRO A 197 20.98 -10.97 -0.76
CA PRO A 197 21.38 -12.16 -1.50
C PRO A 197 22.90 -12.21 -1.72
N GLU A 198 23.44 -13.43 -1.74
CA GLU A 198 24.83 -13.65 -2.14
C GLU A 198 24.96 -13.59 -3.66
N PHE A 199 26.05 -12.98 -4.13
CA PHE A 199 26.35 -12.85 -5.56
C PHE A 199 27.52 -13.73 -5.96
N THR A 200 27.40 -14.31 -7.14
CA THR A 200 28.54 -14.93 -7.83
C THR A 200 29.21 -13.91 -8.76
N ALA A 201 30.50 -14.10 -9.03
CA ALA A 201 31.19 -13.31 -10.03
C ALA A 201 30.59 -13.57 -11.42
N PRO A 202 30.74 -12.67 -12.41
CA PRO A 202 30.12 -12.82 -13.73
C PRO A 202 30.37 -14.19 -14.40
N GLY A 203 31.59 -14.73 -14.31
CA GLY A 203 31.93 -16.04 -14.88
C GLY A 203 31.38 -17.25 -14.09
N GLY A 204 30.85 -17.04 -12.89
CA GLY A 204 30.28 -18.08 -12.03
C GLY A 204 28.78 -18.30 -12.22
N ALA A 205 28.10 -17.47 -13.03
CA ALA A 205 26.67 -17.63 -13.33
C ALA A 205 26.42 -18.69 -14.42
N THR A 206 27.00 -19.89 -14.27
CA THR A 206 26.95 -20.97 -15.27
C THR A 206 25.58 -21.62 -15.43
N TYR A 207 24.59 -21.20 -14.63
CA TYR A 207 23.21 -21.66 -14.67
C TYR A 207 22.31 -20.79 -15.57
N LEU A 208 22.83 -19.70 -16.13
CA LEU A 208 22.10 -18.84 -17.06
C LEU A 208 22.53 -19.12 -18.50
N GLU A 209 21.55 -19.22 -19.39
CA GLU A 209 21.77 -19.14 -20.83
C GLU A 209 22.04 -17.68 -21.25
N LEU A 210 22.66 -17.49 -22.42
CA LEU A 210 23.13 -16.18 -22.88
C LEU A 210 22.00 -15.16 -23.12
N ASP A 211 20.80 -15.63 -23.45
CA ASP A 211 19.63 -14.81 -23.80
C ASP A 211 18.64 -14.64 -22.64
N GLU A 212 19.02 -15.05 -21.43
CA GLU A 212 18.15 -14.91 -20.28
C GLU A 212 18.08 -13.49 -19.73
N PRO A 213 16.87 -13.00 -19.43
CA PRO A 213 16.70 -11.67 -18.88
C PRO A 213 17.18 -11.59 -17.44
N VAL A 214 17.84 -10.48 -17.14
CA VAL A 214 18.24 -10.07 -15.80
C VAL A 214 17.77 -8.63 -15.57
N PHE A 215 17.52 -8.28 -14.32
CA PHE A 215 17.42 -6.89 -13.91
C PHE A 215 18.81 -6.38 -13.59
N GLY A 216 19.29 -5.40 -14.34
CA GLY A 216 20.56 -4.73 -14.06
C GLY A 216 20.35 -3.53 -13.14
N VAL A 217 21.11 -3.44 -12.06
CA VAL A 217 21.15 -2.27 -11.17
C VAL A 217 22.57 -1.75 -11.12
N SER A 218 22.75 -0.46 -11.40
CA SER A 218 24.04 0.23 -11.30
C SER A 218 23.87 1.48 -10.45
N ILE A 219 24.51 1.48 -9.26
CA ILE A 219 24.46 2.59 -8.31
C ILE A 219 25.87 2.82 -7.78
N ASN A 220 26.38 4.05 -7.89
CA ASN A 220 27.69 4.45 -7.37
C ASN A 220 28.86 3.54 -7.82
N GLY A 221 28.77 2.93 -9.01
CA GLY A 221 29.77 2.01 -9.55
C GLY A 221 29.68 0.56 -9.06
N ASP A 222 28.71 0.24 -8.20
CA ASP A 222 28.33 -1.14 -7.87
C ASP A 222 27.28 -1.60 -8.88
N GLU A 223 27.63 -2.61 -9.67
CA GLU A 223 26.83 -3.15 -10.76
C GLU A 223 26.42 -4.59 -10.44
N ARG A 224 25.11 -4.83 -10.40
CA ARG A 224 24.54 -6.13 -10.05
C ARG A 224 23.53 -6.56 -11.09
N ALA A 225 23.46 -7.87 -11.29
CA ALA A 225 22.46 -8.51 -12.14
C ALA A 225 21.63 -9.47 -11.30
N TYR A 226 20.31 -9.30 -11.32
CA TYR A 226 19.36 -10.16 -10.64
C TYR A 226 18.60 -10.97 -11.69
N PRO A 227 18.82 -12.30 -11.79
CA PRO A 227 18.19 -13.08 -12.82
C PRO A 227 16.68 -13.14 -12.66
N LEU A 228 15.96 -12.92 -13.76
CA LEU A 228 14.50 -12.99 -13.76
C LEU A 228 14.02 -14.34 -13.24
N ARG A 229 14.67 -15.44 -13.65
CA ARG A 229 14.29 -16.79 -13.22
C ARG A 229 14.38 -17.02 -11.71
N ILE A 230 15.14 -16.21 -10.98
CA ILE A 230 15.22 -16.29 -9.51
C ILE A 230 14.17 -15.34 -8.91
N LEU A 231 14.14 -14.10 -9.38
CA LEU A 231 13.17 -13.11 -8.90
C LEU A 231 11.72 -13.49 -9.19
N ALA A 232 11.43 -14.26 -10.24
CA ALA A 232 10.09 -14.77 -10.49
C ALA A 232 9.56 -15.72 -9.40
N TRP A 233 10.45 -16.31 -8.59
CA TRP A 233 10.04 -17.12 -7.43
C TRP A 233 9.95 -16.33 -6.13
N HIS A 234 10.76 -15.28 -6.00
CA HIS A 234 10.89 -14.52 -4.75
C HIS A 234 10.14 -13.19 -4.76
N GLU A 235 9.83 -12.66 -5.95
CA GLU A 235 9.12 -11.40 -6.28
C GLU A 235 9.73 -10.10 -5.70
N LEU A 236 10.59 -10.21 -4.69
CA LEU A 236 11.24 -9.12 -3.99
C LEU A 236 12.69 -9.50 -3.62
N SER A 237 13.60 -8.58 -3.88
CA SER A 237 14.97 -8.61 -3.37
C SER A 237 15.29 -7.33 -2.62
N ASN A 238 15.55 -7.45 -1.31
CA ASN A 238 16.04 -6.37 -0.46
C ASN A 238 17.57 -6.43 -0.42
N ASP A 239 18.23 -5.39 -0.91
CA ASP A 239 19.68 -5.35 -1.05
C ASP A 239 20.25 -3.95 -0.75
N VAL A 240 21.57 -3.86 -0.60
CA VAL A 240 22.32 -2.61 -0.52
C VAL A 240 23.30 -2.55 -1.69
N VAL A 241 22.97 -1.74 -2.71
CA VAL A 241 23.79 -1.56 -3.92
C VAL A 241 24.44 -0.20 -3.89
N GLY A 242 25.77 -0.15 -4.00
CA GLY A 242 26.53 1.10 -3.99
C GLY A 242 26.33 1.92 -2.70
N GLY A 243 26.07 1.24 -1.59
CA GLY A 243 25.77 1.86 -0.28
C GLY A 243 24.35 2.39 -0.13
N LYS A 244 23.44 2.14 -1.09
CA LYS A 244 22.03 2.53 -1.00
C LYS A 244 21.12 1.31 -0.79
N PRO A 245 20.18 1.35 0.17
CA PRO A 245 19.13 0.34 0.27
C PRO A 245 18.27 0.36 -0.99
N VAL A 246 17.99 -0.81 -1.55
CA VAL A 246 17.14 -1.03 -2.72
C VAL A 246 16.18 -2.17 -2.42
N ALA A 247 14.91 -1.96 -2.72
CA ALA A 247 13.91 -3.02 -2.83
C ALA A 247 13.59 -3.19 -4.32
N LEU A 248 13.98 -4.34 -4.89
CA LEU A 248 13.68 -4.68 -6.28
C LEU A 248 12.47 -5.60 -6.31
N VAL A 249 11.39 -5.12 -6.94
CA VAL A 249 10.11 -5.84 -7.12
C VAL A 249 9.96 -6.23 -8.60
N TYR A 250 9.43 -7.42 -8.89
CA TYR A 250 9.17 -7.94 -10.25
C TYR A 250 7.70 -8.27 -10.47
#